data_AF-S7HGG9-F1
#
_entry.id   AF-S7HGG9-F1
#
_cell.length_a   1.000
_cell.length_b   1.000
_cell.length_c   1.000
_cell.angle_alpha   90.00
_cell.angle_beta   90.00
_cell.angle_gamma   90.00
#
_symmetry.space_group_name_H-M   'P 1'
#
loop_
_entity.id
_entity.type
_entity.pdbx_description
1 polymer ?
#
loop_
_entity_poly.entity_id
_entity_poly.type
_entity_poly.pdbx_seq_one_letter_code
_entity_poly.pdbx_strand_id
1 'polypeptide(L)' 'MCNLGEGIYEDGLMKGREEGKKEGKLEFALELLKDGMSLEKVAKYSKLSLSMIEKMAKQNKLI' A
#
# COMPACT_ATOMS: atom_id res chain seq x y z
N MET A 1 -7.40 12.32 -37.96
CA MET A 1 -6.29 12.75 -37.08
C MET A 1 -6.73 12.52 -35.66
N CYS A 2 -6.36 11.39 -35.06
CA CYS A 2 -6.69 11.08 -33.67
C CYS A 2 -5.38 10.91 -32.91
N ASN A 3 -4.73 12.03 -32.59
CA ASN A 3 -3.45 12.05 -31.86
C ASN A 3 -3.62 12.63 -30.44
N LEU A 4 -4.85 12.65 -29.89
CA LEU A 4 -5.12 13.15 -28.53
C LEU A 4 -5.26 12.05 -27.46
N GLY A 5 -5.31 10.77 -27.86
CA GLY A 5 -5.60 9.66 -26.94
C GLY A 5 -4.39 9.08 -26.20
N GLU A 6 -3.19 9.19 -26.77
CA GLU A 6 -2.02 8.44 -26.29
C GLU A 6 -1.49 8.98 -24.95
N GLY A 7 -1.39 10.30 -24.77
CA GLY A 7 -0.88 10.89 -23.53
C GLY A 7 -1.77 10.65 -22.30
N ILE A 8 -3.08 10.54 -22.47
CA ILE A 8 -4.03 10.33 -21.37
C ILE A 8 -3.96 8.87 -20.87
N TYR A 9 -3.71 7.93 -21.80
CA TYR A 9 -3.63 6.51 -21.50
C TYR A 9 -2.35 6.17 -20.73
N GLU A 10 -1.22 6.77 -21.09
CA GLU A 10 0.05 6.56 -20.40
C GLU A 10 0.03 7.13 -18.97
N ASP A 11 -0.55 8.32 -18.77
CA ASP A 11 -0.73 8.92 -17.45
C ASP A 11 -1.68 8.10 -16.55
N GLY A 12 -2.78 7.60 -17.11
CA GLY A 12 -3.72 6.73 -16.40
C GLY A 12 -3.08 5.41 -15.96
N LEU A 13 -2.28 4.78 -16.84
CA LEU A 13 -1.58 3.54 -16.54
C LEU A 13 -0.50 3.73 -15.47
N MET A 14 0.25 4.84 -15.53
CA MET A 14 1.31 5.13 -14.57
C MET A 14 0.74 5.38 -13.17
N LYS A 15 -0.33 6.19 -13.07
CA LYS A 15 -1.03 6.44 -11.80
C LYS A 15 -1.63 5.16 -11.22
N GLY A 16 -2.34 4.37 -12.03
CA GLY A 16 -2.93 3.10 -11.57
C GLY A 16 -1.88 2.11 -11.06
N ARG A 17 -0.69 2.06 -11.67
CA ARG A 17 0.40 1.18 -11.23
C ARG A 17 1.06 1.64 -9.93
N GLU A 18 1.16 2.95 -9.71
CA GLU A 18 1.69 3.51 -8.45
C GLU A 18 0.70 3.37 -7.29
N GLU A 19 -0.59 3.62 -7.55
CA GLU A 19 -1.67 3.46 -6.57
C GLU A 19 -1.79 2.00 -6.14
N GLY A 20 -1.87 1.06 -7.09
CA GLY A 20 -1.96 -0.37 -6.77
C GLY A 20 -0.73 -0.90 -6.01
N LYS A 21 0.47 -0.37 -6.28
CA LYS A 21 1.68 -0.72 -5.49
C LYS A 21 1.66 -0.18 -4.07
N LYS A 22 1.04 0.98 -3.84
CA LYS A 22 0.90 1.56 -2.49
C LYS A 22 -0.20 0.85 -1.71
N GLU A 23 -1.36 0.64 -2.32
CA GLU A 23 -2.49 -0.06 -1.72
C GLU A 23 -2.12 -1.50 -1.35
N GLY A 24 -1.48 -2.26 -2.25
CA GLY A 24 -1.10 -3.64 -1.96
C GLY A 24 -0.10 -3.79 -0.80
N LYS A 25 0.79 -2.82 -0.58
CA LYS A 25 1.69 -2.84 0.60
C LYS A 25 0.97 -2.55 1.90
N LEU A 26 -0.01 -1.64 1.85
CA LEU A 26 -0.84 -1.26 2.99
C LEU A 26 -1.79 -2.39 3.39
N GLU A 27 -2.50 -2.98 2.42
CA GLU A 27 -3.36 -4.15 2.63
C GLU A 27 -2.57 -5.32 3.18
N PHE A 28 -1.41 -5.64 2.57
CA PHE A 28 -0.57 -6.72 3.05
C PHE A 28 -0.13 -6.51 4.51
N ALA A 29 0.29 -5.30 4.89
CA ALA A 29 0.63 -5.00 6.27
C ALA A 29 -0.58 -5.13 7.22
N LEU A 30 -1.77 -4.73 6.79
CA LEU A 30 -3.01 -4.86 7.57
C LEU A 30 -3.43 -6.31 7.76
N GLU A 31 -3.32 -7.15 6.72
CA GLU A 31 -3.59 -8.58 6.83
C GLU A 31 -2.66 -9.25 7.85
N LEU A 32 -1.36 -8.97 7.78
CA LEU A 32 -0.40 -9.52 8.74
C LEU A 32 -0.71 -9.08 10.20
N LEU A 33 -1.18 -7.84 10.40
CA LEU A 33 -1.61 -7.37 11.72
C LEU A 33 -2.87 -8.08 12.21
N LYS A 34 -3.85 -8.32 11.33
CA LYS A 34 -5.07 -9.08 11.64
C LYS A 34 -4.79 -10.53 12.00
N ASP A 35 -3.77 -11.13 11.37
CA ASP A 35 -3.27 -12.46 11.70
C ASP A 35 -2.53 -12.53 13.06
N GLY A 36 -2.45 -11.41 13.79
CA GLY A 36 -1.79 -11.34 15.09
C GLY A 36 -0.27 -11.30 15.00
N MET A 37 0.28 -10.94 13.84
CA MET A 37 1.73 -10.85 13.65
C MET A 37 2.30 -9.61 14.37
N SER A 38 3.46 -9.78 15.02
CA SER A 38 4.19 -8.69 15.69
C SER A 38 4.60 -7.59 14.71
N LEU A 39 4.51 -6.32 15.14
CA LEU A 39 4.86 -5.12 14.35
C LEU A 39 6.20 -5.23 13.62
N GLU A 40 7.22 -5.81 14.26
CA GLU A 40 8.57 -5.99 13.69
C GLU A 40 8.60 -6.92 12.47
N LYS A 41 7.87 -8.04 12.54
CA LYS A 41 7.73 -8.97 11.41
C LYS A 41 6.95 -8.31 10.29
N VAL A 42 5.86 -7.61 10.60
CA VAL A 42 5.09 -6.86 9.60
C VAL A 42 5.97 -5.83 8.90
N ALA A 43 6.80 -5.09 9.64
CA ALA A 43 7.76 -4.12 9.08
C ALA A 43 8.75 -4.79 8.12
N LYS A 44 9.31 -5.93 8.52
CA LYS A 44 10.26 -6.70 7.72
C LYS A 44 9.63 -7.20 6.41
N TYR A 45 8.40 -7.72 6.45
CA TYR A 45 7.72 -8.30 5.29
C TYR A 45 7.11 -7.24 4.35
N SER A 46 6.42 -6.24 4.91
CA SER A 46 5.81 -5.15 4.13
C SER A 46 6.81 -4.11 3.63
N LYS A 47 8.04 -4.14 4.16
CA LYS A 47 9.09 -3.12 3.94
C LYS A 47 8.61 -1.71 4.32
N LEU A 48 7.72 -1.63 5.30
CA LEU A 48 7.25 -0.38 5.90
C LEU A 48 8.00 -0.10 7.20
N SER A 49 8.02 1.16 7.61
CA SER A 49 8.57 1.54 8.91
C SER A 49 7.62 1.15 10.04
N LEU A 50 8.19 0.80 11.20
CA LEU A 50 7.43 0.48 12.42
C LEU A 50 6.45 1.59 12.79
N SER A 51 6.88 2.86 12.69
CA SER A 51 6.02 4.02 12.94
C SER A 51 4.78 4.06 12.04
N MET A 52 4.92 3.68 10.76
CA MET A 52 3.80 3.67 9.81
C MET A 52 2.79 2.58 10.21
N ILE A 53 3.30 1.39 10.54
CA ILE A 53 2.50 0.23 10.92
C ILE A 53 1.80 0.48 12.26
N GLU A 54 2.49 1.07 13.24
CA GLU A 54 1.91 1.40 14.54
C GLU A 54 0.78 2.43 14.40
N LYS A 55 0.98 3.46 13.55
CA LYS A 55 -0.07 4.43 13.23
C LYS A 55 -1.27 3.76 12.56
N MET A 56 -1.03 2.89 11.59
CA MET A 56 -2.08 2.10 10.92
C MET A 56 -2.83 1.19 11.89
N ALA A 57 -2.13 0.47 12.75
CA ALA A 57 -2.70 -0.44 13.73
C ALA A 57 -3.57 0.31 14.74
N LYS A 58 -3.11 1.47 15.25
CA LYS A 58 -3.89 2.36 16.11
C LYS A 58 -5.13 2.93 15.39
N GLN A 59 -4.99 3.38 14.14
CA GLN A 59 -6.11 3.89 13.35
C GLN A 59 -7.18 2.82 13.11
N ASN A 60 -6.78 1.57 12.92
CA ASN A 60 -7.66 0.43 12.69
C ASN A 60 -8.08 -0.31 13.98
N LYS A 61 -7.68 0.18 15.16
CA LYS A 61 -7.97 -0.44 16.48
C LYS A 61 -7.57 -1.92 16.56
N LEU A 62 -6.48 -2.29 15.87
CA LEU A 62 -5.93 -3.65 15.88
C LEU A 62 -5.01 -3.90 17.09
N ILE A 63 -4.60 -2.83 17.76
CA ILE A 63 -3.80 -2.79 18.99
C ILE A 63 -4.28 -1.65 19.90
#